data_AF-A0A931HSD7-F1
#
_entry.id   AF-A0A931HSD7-F1
#
_cell.length_a   1.000
_cell.length_b   1.000
_cell.length_c   1.000
_cell.angle_alpha   90.00
_cell.angle_beta   90.00
_cell.angle_gamma   90.00
#
_symmetry.space_group_name_H-M   'P 1'
#
loop_
_entity.id
_entity.type
_entity.pdbx_description
1 polymer ?
#
loop_
_entity_poly.entity_id
_entity_poly.type
_entity_poly.pdbx_seq_one_letter_code
_entity_poly.pdbx_strand_id
1 'polypeptide(L)'
;FVLTWHDSSGPLVTDAPQVLDTLRQLPASSVQIGSIQGYNQYTNGLGDTLDYIRALRPSVFVPSHHDNWLPPVSAPAAAYEPRLREAVASLPNSPEVRMLVDPTDYLRPSLLAFDLTTR
;
A
#
# COMPACT_ATOMS: atom_id res chain seq x y z
N PHE A 1 -1.24 11.31 -15.11
CA PHE A 1 -1.78 10.78 -13.86
C PHE A 1 -2.12 9.31 -14.06
N VAL A 2 -1.66 8.45 -13.15
CA VAL A 2 -1.93 7.01 -13.16
C VAL A 2 -2.40 6.61 -11.76
N LEU A 3 -3.59 6.02 -11.67
CA LEU A 3 -4.12 5.45 -10.44
C LEU A 3 -4.08 3.94 -10.55
N THR A 4 -3.46 3.28 -9.57
CA THR A 4 -3.58 1.83 -9.39
C THR A 4 -4.32 1.57 -8.09
N TRP A 5 -5.30 0.68 -8.12
CA TRP A 5 -6.06 0.26 -6.94
C TRP A 5 -6.13 -1.26 -6.86
N HIS A 6 -5.79 -1.82 -5.70
CA HIS A 6 -6.03 -3.21 -5.36
C HIS A 6 -6.43 -3.33 -3.89
N ASP A 7 -7.46 -4.14 -3.62
CA ASP A 7 -8.00 -4.32 -2.26
C ASP A 7 -7.55 -5.62 -1.59
N SER A 8 -6.57 -6.30 -2.20
CA SER A 8 -5.90 -7.44 -1.61
C SER A 8 -4.42 -7.41 -1.94
N SER A 9 -3.62 -7.97 -1.06
CA SER A 9 -2.23 -8.36 -1.33
C SER A 9 -2.15 -9.88 -1.21
N GLY A 10 -1.72 -10.52 -2.29
CA GLY A 10 -1.41 -11.95 -2.31
C GLY A 10 0.09 -12.14 -2.50
N PRO A 11 0.60 -13.35 -2.25
CA PRO A 11 2.02 -13.61 -2.44
C PRO A 11 2.33 -13.78 -3.92
N LEU A 12 2.39 -12.66 -4.65
CA LEU A 12 2.71 -12.68 -6.07
C LEU A 12 4.12 -13.21 -6.31
N VAL A 13 5.07 -12.99 -5.39
CA VAL A 13 6.44 -13.49 -5.55
C VAL A 13 6.47 -15.01 -5.62
N THR A 14 5.69 -15.72 -4.82
CA THR A 14 5.69 -17.19 -4.79
C THR A 14 4.72 -17.78 -5.81
N ASP A 15 3.53 -17.20 -5.93
CA ASP A 15 2.41 -17.87 -6.60
C ASP A 15 2.16 -17.33 -8.02
N ALA A 16 2.58 -16.10 -8.31
CA ALA A 16 2.33 -15.45 -9.60
C ALA A 16 3.38 -14.38 -9.97
N PRO A 17 4.69 -14.71 -10.02
CA PRO A 17 5.75 -13.71 -10.22
C PRO A 17 5.64 -12.95 -11.55
N GLN A 18 5.07 -13.59 -12.58
CA GLN A 18 4.78 -12.98 -13.88
C GLN A 18 3.82 -11.77 -13.80
N VAL A 19 2.99 -11.70 -12.75
CA VAL A 19 2.13 -10.54 -12.51
C VAL A 19 2.98 -9.35 -12.13
N LEU A 20 3.98 -9.51 -11.25
CA LEU A 20 4.91 -8.42 -10.91
C LEU A 20 5.70 -7.95 -12.13
N ASP A 21 6.10 -8.85 -13.03
CA ASP A 21 6.76 -8.48 -14.28
C ASP A 21 5.85 -7.63 -15.17
N THR A 22 4.57 -8.00 -15.25
CA THR A 22 3.56 -7.21 -15.98
C THR A 22 3.36 -5.84 -15.34
N LEU A 23 3.24 -5.76 -14.00
CA LEU A 23 3.07 -4.49 -13.29
C LEU A 23 4.27 -3.56 -13.49
N ARG A 24 5.51 -4.10 -13.55
CA ARG A 24 6.73 -3.32 -13.82
C ARG A 24 6.77 -2.70 -15.22
N GLN A 25 6.05 -3.28 -16.18
CA GLN A 25 5.94 -2.75 -17.55
C GLN A 25 4.92 -1.62 -17.66
N LEU A 26 4.00 -1.49 -16.69
CA LEU A 26 3.06 -0.39 -16.64
C LEU A 26 3.79 0.92 -16.30
N PRO A 27 3.23 2.08 -16.71
CA PRO A 27 3.69 3.37 -16.22
C PRO A 27 3.70 3.42 -14.69
N ALA A 28 4.69 4.11 -14.12
CA ALA A 28 4.75 4.36 -12.68
C ALA A 28 3.44 5.00 -12.18
N SER A 29 2.94 4.54 -11.05
CA SER A 29 1.70 5.06 -10.47
C SER A 29 1.93 6.48 -9.94
N SER A 30 1.00 7.40 -10.21
CA SER A 30 0.97 8.66 -9.46
C SER A 30 0.46 8.39 -8.05
N VAL A 31 -0.59 7.57 -7.96
CA VAL A 31 -1.18 7.10 -6.69
C VAL A 31 -1.40 5.61 -6.77
N GLN A 32 -1.01 4.91 -5.70
CA GLN A 32 -1.42 3.54 -5.44
C GLN A 32 -2.31 3.51 -4.20
N ILE A 33 -3.53 3.01 -4.35
CA ILE A 33 -4.38 2.60 -3.23
C ILE A 33 -4.19 1.09 -3.10
N GLY A 34 -3.58 0.64 -2.00
CA GLY A 34 -3.15 -0.75 -1.90
C GLY A 34 -3.39 -1.35 -0.55
N SER A 35 -3.95 -2.56 -0.55
CA SER A 35 -4.15 -3.34 0.67
C SER A 35 -2.84 -3.66 1.39
N ILE A 36 -2.84 -3.44 2.71
CA ILE A 36 -1.73 -3.81 3.61
C ILE A 36 -2.00 -5.07 4.43
N GLN A 37 -3.20 -5.66 4.27
CA GLN A 37 -3.55 -6.95 4.85
C GLN A 37 -3.77 -7.96 3.72
N GLY A 38 -2.96 -9.01 3.71
CA GLY A 38 -3.02 -10.10 2.74
C GLY A 38 -3.16 -11.45 3.41
N TYR A 39 -3.43 -12.49 2.62
CA TYR A 39 -3.47 -13.87 3.12
C TYR A 39 -2.14 -14.29 3.77
N ASN A 40 -1.02 -13.80 3.26
CA ASN A 40 0.32 -14.14 3.74
C ASN A 40 0.88 -13.21 4.81
N GLN A 41 0.11 -12.22 5.30
CA GLN A 41 0.60 -11.26 6.29
C GLN A 41 1.20 -11.91 7.55
N TYR A 42 0.69 -13.08 7.96
CA TYR A 42 1.21 -13.83 9.12
C TYR A 42 2.54 -14.53 8.86
N THR A 43 2.85 -14.77 7.58
CA THR A 43 4.05 -15.50 7.15
C THR A 43 5.15 -14.57 6.67
N ASN A 44 4.83 -13.44 6.04
CA ASN A 44 5.82 -12.52 5.46
C ASN A 44 5.58 -11.04 5.82
N GLY A 45 4.64 -10.74 6.73
CA GLY A 45 4.35 -9.38 7.17
C GLY A 45 3.90 -8.48 6.01
N LEU A 46 4.64 -7.39 5.79
CA LEU A 46 4.38 -6.42 4.72
C LEU A 46 5.08 -6.76 3.40
N GLY A 47 5.68 -7.95 3.27
CA GLY A 47 6.45 -8.36 2.09
C GLY A 47 5.68 -8.15 0.79
N ASP A 48 4.46 -8.69 0.71
CA ASP A 48 3.61 -8.58 -0.47
C ASP A 48 3.29 -7.10 -0.79
N THR A 49 2.92 -6.30 0.21
CA THR A 49 2.69 -4.86 0.04
C THR A 49 3.91 -4.15 -0.53
N LEU A 50 5.11 -4.43 -0.01
CA LEU A 50 6.35 -3.83 -0.52
C LEU A 50 6.66 -4.26 -1.96
N ASP A 51 6.32 -5.49 -2.34
CA ASP A 51 6.54 -5.97 -3.71
C ASP A 51 5.64 -5.27 -4.72
N TYR A 52 4.38 -4.98 -4.36
CA TYR A 52 3.51 -4.12 -5.15
C TYR A 52 4.08 -2.70 -5.28
N ILE A 53 4.52 -2.09 -4.17
CA ILE A 53 5.11 -0.73 -4.20
C ILE A 53 6.37 -0.71 -5.10
N ARG A 54 7.24 -1.73 -5.01
CA ARG A 54 8.43 -1.86 -5.87
C ARG A 54 8.06 -2.00 -7.34
N ALA A 55 7.03 -2.78 -7.66
CA ALA A 55 6.63 -3.01 -9.05
C ALA A 55 5.94 -1.78 -9.67
N LEU A 56 5.06 -1.12 -8.92
CA LEU A 56 4.23 -0.02 -9.39
C LEU A 56 4.90 1.35 -9.28
N ARG A 57 5.95 1.47 -8.46
CA ARG A 57 6.75 2.69 -8.27
C ARG A 57 5.89 3.93 -8.01
N PRO A 58 4.95 3.91 -7.05
CA PRO A 58 4.08 5.04 -6.80
C PRO A 58 4.84 6.26 -6.28
N SER A 59 4.36 7.47 -6.59
CA SER A 59 4.76 8.68 -5.86
C SER A 59 4.03 8.81 -4.51
N VAL A 60 2.75 8.45 -4.48
CA VAL A 60 1.90 8.45 -3.27
C VAL A 60 1.32 7.07 -3.04
N PHE A 61 1.44 6.56 -1.82
CA PHE A 61 0.85 5.31 -1.37
C PHE A 61 -0.23 5.57 -0.31
N VAL A 62 -1.44 5.11 -0.59
CA VAL A 62 -2.60 5.18 0.31
C VAL A 62 -2.93 3.75 0.75
N PRO A 63 -2.61 3.33 1.97
CA PRO A 63 -2.98 1.99 2.44
C PRO A 63 -4.50 1.82 2.49
N SER A 64 -4.98 0.64 2.12
CA SER A 64 -6.36 0.19 2.27
C SER A 64 -6.44 -1.14 3.03
N HIS A 65 -7.67 -1.62 3.25
CA HIS A 65 -7.94 -2.93 3.85
C HIS A 65 -7.23 -3.13 5.21
N HIS A 66 -7.11 -2.03 5.96
CA HIS A 66 -6.44 -1.95 7.26
C HIS A 66 -7.43 -1.85 8.43
N ASP A 67 -8.69 -2.21 8.19
CA ASP A 67 -9.72 -2.32 9.20
C ASP A 67 -9.56 -3.60 10.03
N ASN A 68 -10.19 -3.61 11.21
CA ASN A 68 -10.14 -4.75 12.13
C ASN A 68 -11.27 -5.75 11.81
N TRP A 69 -11.28 -6.27 10.58
CA TRP A 69 -12.40 -7.05 10.03
C TRP A 69 -12.55 -8.46 10.65
N LEU A 70 -11.48 -9.03 11.22
CA LEU A 70 -11.51 -10.35 11.88
C LEU A 70 -10.66 -10.40 13.16
N PRO A 71 -11.11 -9.83 14.28
CA PRO A 71 -10.42 -9.95 15.56
C PRO A 71 -10.44 -11.41 16.08
N PRO A 72 -9.36 -11.95 16.71
CA PRO A 72 -8.08 -11.31 17.03
C PRO A 72 -7.02 -11.49 15.93
N VAL A 73 -7.41 -11.97 14.75
CA VAL A 73 -6.53 -12.30 13.63
C VAL A 73 -5.99 -10.99 13.02
N SER A 74 -6.86 -10.01 12.76
CA SER A 74 -6.48 -8.63 12.39
C SER A 74 -6.29 -7.70 13.60
N ALA A 75 -5.66 -6.54 13.36
CA ALA A 75 -5.58 -5.43 14.31
C ALA A 75 -6.26 -4.16 13.73
N PRO A 76 -6.53 -3.14 14.55
CA PRO A 76 -6.95 -1.84 14.03
C PRO A 76 -5.84 -1.16 13.23
N ALA A 77 -6.25 -0.35 12.24
CA ALA A 77 -5.42 0.54 11.42
C ALA A 77 -4.19 1.15 12.13
N ALA A 78 -4.42 1.78 13.28
CA ALA A 78 -3.40 2.47 14.07
C ALA A 78 -2.26 1.55 14.54
N ALA A 79 -2.52 0.24 14.70
CA ALA A 79 -1.50 -0.72 15.09
C ALA A 79 -0.50 -1.02 13.95
N TYR A 80 -0.91 -0.86 12.69
CA TYR A 80 -0.08 -1.11 11.52
C TYR A 80 0.77 0.11 11.12
N GLU A 81 0.30 1.32 11.39
CA GLU A 81 0.89 2.55 10.86
C GLU A 81 2.40 2.70 11.12
N PRO A 82 2.93 2.51 12.34
CA PRO A 82 4.36 2.69 12.58
C PRO A 82 5.22 1.73 11.76
N ARG A 83 4.79 0.46 11.66
CA ARG A 83 5.50 -0.59 10.91
C ARG A 83 5.40 -0.39 9.41
N LEU A 84 4.23 0.05 8.93
CA LEU A 84 4.05 0.40 7.53
C LEU A 84 4.99 1.53 7.11
N ARG A 85 5.04 2.62 7.90
CA ARG A 85 5.92 3.76 7.61
C ARG A 85 7.38 3.37 7.62
N GLU A 86 7.83 2.59 8.61
CA GLU A 86 9.20 2.05 8.69
C GLU A 86 9.54 1.20 7.45
N ALA A 87 8.67 0.26 7.08
CA ALA A 87 8.87 -0.63 5.95
C ALA A 87 8.93 0.13 4.61
N VAL A 88 8.02 1.07 4.39
CA VAL A 88 8.00 1.87 3.15
C VAL A 88 9.21 2.80 3.07
N ALA A 89 9.61 3.44 4.17
CA ALA A 89 10.80 4.30 4.23
C ALA A 89 12.12 3.56 3.96
N SER A 90 12.15 2.23 4.14
CA SER A 90 13.32 1.41 3.81
C SER A 90 13.53 1.20 2.30
N LEU A 91 12.55 1.56 1.46
CA LEU A 91 12.66 1.43 0.01
C LEU A 91 13.53 2.56 -0.58
N PRO A 92 14.37 2.28 -1.59
CA PRO A 92 15.24 3.30 -2.20
C PRO A 92 14.46 4.44 -2.89
N ASN A 93 13.22 4.17 -3.35
CA ASN A 93 12.31 5.15 -3.94
C ASN A 93 10.97 5.11 -3.17
N SER A 94 11.01 5.42 -1.88
CA SER A 94 9.85 5.31 -1.00
C SER A 94 8.76 6.34 -1.37
N PRO A 95 7.50 5.93 -1.62
CA PRO A 95 6.38 6.86 -1.80
C PRO A 95 6.06 7.64 -0.53
N GLU A 96 5.37 8.78 -0.70
CA GLU A 96 4.68 9.45 0.40
C GLU A 96 3.52 8.57 0.90
N VAL A 97 3.55 8.19 2.19
CA VAL A 97 2.47 7.39 2.80
C VAL A 97 1.38 8.30 3.38
N ARG A 98 0.18 8.19 2.83
CA ARG A 98 -1.02 8.93 3.26
C ARG A 98 -2.09 7.97 3.75
N MET A 99 -2.13 7.75 5.06
CA MET A 99 -3.04 6.81 5.70
C MET A 99 -4.23 7.55 6.32
N LEU A 100 -5.45 7.04 6.11
CA LEU A 100 -6.65 7.48 6.80
C LEU A 100 -6.98 6.45 7.89
N VAL A 101 -7.00 6.89 9.15
CA VAL A 101 -7.14 6.03 10.33
C VAL A 101 -8.42 6.36 11.09
N ASP A 102 -8.65 7.64 11.34
CA ASP A 102 -9.82 8.12 12.10
C ASP A 102 -11.00 8.37 11.16
N PRO A 103 -12.26 8.07 11.55
CA PRO A 103 -13.44 8.41 10.74
C PRO A 103 -13.50 9.87 10.29
N THR A 104 -12.98 10.81 11.08
CA THR A 104 -12.92 12.23 10.73
C THR A 104 -11.89 12.54 9.64
N ASP A 105 -10.92 11.67 9.38
CA ASP A 105 -9.96 11.79 8.28
C ASP A 105 -10.66 11.86 6.92
N TYR A 106 -11.76 11.10 6.76
CA TYR A 106 -12.57 11.06 5.56
C TYR A 106 -13.29 12.38 5.27
N LEU A 107 -13.42 13.25 6.28
CA LEU A 107 -13.99 14.59 6.15
C LEU A 107 -12.93 15.66 5.86
N ARG A 108 -11.64 15.28 5.85
CA ARG A 108 -10.49 16.18 5.65
C ARG A 108 -9.85 15.94 4.28
N PRO A 109 -10.37 16.55 3.20
CA PRO A 109 -9.89 16.30 1.84
C PRO A 109 -8.40 16.62 1.65
N SER A 110 -7.83 17.50 2.48
CA SER A 110 -6.41 17.84 2.47
C SER A 110 -5.49 16.63 2.73
N LEU A 111 -5.96 15.59 3.42
CA LEU A 111 -5.15 14.40 3.70
C LEU A 111 -4.85 13.58 2.44
N LEU A 112 -5.75 13.59 1.45
CA LEU A 112 -5.57 12.92 0.15
C LEU A 112 -5.41 13.91 -1.02
N ALA A 113 -5.10 15.18 -0.75
CA ALA A 113 -4.78 16.17 -1.77
C ALA A 113 -3.27 16.17 -2.09
N PHE A 114 -2.89 15.83 -3.31
CA PHE A 114 -1.49 15.74 -3.76
C PHE A 114 -1.30 16.45 -5.10
N ASP A 115 -0.06 16.87 -5.37
CA ASP A 115 0.31 17.48 -6.64
C ASP A 115 0.63 16.39 -7.68
N LEU A 116 0.29 16.64 -8.94
CA LEU A 116 0.57 15.75 -10.06
C LEU A 116 1.97 15.95 -10.67
N THR A 117 2.68 17.00 -10.24
CA THR A 117 3.97 17.40 -10.80
C THR A 117 5.18 16.81 -10.09
N THR A 118 5.01 16.17 -8.93
CA THR A 118 6.12 15.55 -8.18
C THR A 118 6.59 14.28 -8.91
N ARG A 119 7.75 14.39 -9.59
CA ARG A 119 8.50 13.27 -10.19
C ARG A 119 9.78 13.03 -9.41
#